data_AF-A0A1I4YTW8-F1
#
_entry.id   AF-A0A1I4YTW8-F1
#
_cell.length_a   1.000
_cell.length_b   1.000
_cell.length_c   1.000
_cell.angle_alpha   90.00
_cell.angle_beta   90.00
_cell.angle_gamma   90.00
#
_symmetry.space_group_name_H-M   'P 1'
#
loop_
_entity.id
_entity.type
_entity.pdbx_description
1 polymer ?
#
loop_
_entity_poly.entity_id
_entity_poly.type
_entity_poly.pdbx_seq_one_letter_code
_entity_poly.pdbx_strand_id
1 'polypeptide(L)'
;MTMPILDQSEKVIFWIENDILFCQFNQSDCFLTEDSAEAYLLKIEKLTAGKPMPLLIDIRNFIGNFSPIAAKFFADSLIVKKFVITQAFVINTLHSKLLIGSYKRLFAQDALVQVFADTETALAFCEESKRNFNV
;
A
#
# COMPACT_ATOMS: atom_id res chain seq x y z
N MET A 1 -8.07 7.48 -23.73
CA MET A 1 -7.12 6.74 -22.89
C MET A 1 -6.11 7.74 -22.38
N THR A 2 -6.40 8.40 -21.26
CA THR A 2 -5.52 9.41 -20.66
C THR A 2 -4.50 8.68 -19.80
N MET A 3 -3.25 8.65 -20.25
CA MET A 3 -2.15 8.24 -19.37
C MET A 3 -2.13 9.17 -18.16
N PRO A 4 -2.02 8.65 -16.93
CA PRO A 4 -1.74 9.51 -15.79
C PRO A 4 -0.39 10.17 -16.06
N ILE A 5 -0.33 11.49 -15.93
CA ILE A 5 0.93 12.22 -15.91
C ILE A 5 1.65 11.75 -14.63
N LEU A 6 2.60 10.82 -14.78
CA LEU A 6 3.52 10.48 -13.70
C LEU A 6 4.43 11.70 -13.51
N ASP A 7 4.16 12.47 -12.46
CA ASP A 7 5.12 13.43 -11.95
C ASP A 7 6.31 12.65 -11.37
N GLN A 8 7.42 12.60 -12.13
CA GLN A 8 8.64 11.89 -11.75
C GLN A 8 9.35 12.50 -10.52
N SER A 9 8.83 13.59 -9.94
CA SER A 9 9.32 14.17 -8.70
C SER A 9 8.72 13.54 -7.43
N GLU A 10 7.62 12.80 -7.53
CA GLU A 10 6.98 12.18 -6.36
C GLU A 10 7.75 10.95 -5.87
N LYS A 11 8.14 10.96 -4.59
CA LYS A 11 8.82 9.82 -3.92
C LYS A 11 7.95 8.56 -3.89
N VAL A 12 6.64 8.76 -3.79
CA VAL A 12 5.63 7.70 -3.75
C VAL A 12 4.48 8.09 -4.67
N ILE A 13 4.19 7.24 -5.65
CA ILE A 13 3.16 7.46 -6.65
C ILE A 13 1.96 6.58 -6.34
N PHE A 14 0.76 7.15 -6.47
CA PHE A 14 -0.50 6.44 -6.34
C PHE A 14 -1.31 6.55 -7.64
N TRP A 15 -1.91 5.44 -8.06
CA TRP A 15 -2.84 5.42 -9.20
C TRP A 15 -3.83 4.26 -9.06
N ILE A 16 -4.90 4.30 -9.84
CA ILE A 16 -5.86 3.20 -9.92
C ILE A 16 -5.80 2.61 -11.32
N GLU A 17 -5.75 1.28 -11.38
CA GLU A 17 -5.89 0.52 -12.61
C GLU A 17 -6.72 -0.73 -12.31
N ASN A 18 -7.73 -1.02 -13.14
CA ASN A 18 -8.61 -2.19 -12.99
C ASN A 18 -9.23 -2.36 -11.58
N ASP A 19 -9.66 -1.25 -10.96
CA ASP A 19 -10.19 -1.21 -9.60
C ASP A 19 -9.22 -1.70 -8.50
N ILE A 20 -7.92 -1.61 -8.77
CA ILE A 20 -6.85 -1.86 -7.80
C ILE A 20 -6.13 -0.53 -7.58
N LEU A 21 -5.95 -0.17 -6.31
CA LEU A 21 -5.15 0.98 -5.92
C LEU A 21 -3.68 0.55 -5.86
N PHE A 22 -2.84 1.23 -6.62
CA PHE A 22 -1.40 1.02 -6.63
C PHE A 22 -0.71 2.12 -5.82
N CYS A 23 0.35 1.72 -5.11
CA CYS A 23 1.27 2.58 -4.40
C CYS A 23 2.69 2.10 -4.71
N GLN A 24 3.53 2.95 -5.30
CA GLN A 24 4.91 2.59 -5.64
C GLN A 24 5.88 3.59 -5.04
N PHE A 25 6.87 3.07 -4.33
CA PHE A 25 7.99 3.84 -3.81
C PHE A 25 9.11 3.89 -4.86
N ASN A 26 9.44 5.09 -5.33
CA ASN A 26 10.44 5.30 -6.38
C ASN A 26 11.82 5.68 -5.87
N GLN A 27 11.97 5.83 -4.55
CA GLN A 27 13.24 6.14 -3.91
C GLN A 27 13.62 5.03 -2.95
N SER A 28 14.91 4.77 -2.87
CA SER A 28 15.44 3.83 -1.90
C SER A 28 15.27 4.37 -0.49
N ASP A 29 15.63 5.62 -0.22
CA ASP A 29 15.55 6.16 1.13
C ASP A 29 14.21 6.86 1.41
N CYS A 30 13.34 6.20 2.18
CA CYS A 30 12.07 6.75 2.59
C CYS A 30 11.72 6.35 4.02
N PHE A 31 11.46 7.33 4.87
CA PHE A 31 11.02 7.11 6.24
C PHE A 31 9.53 7.46 6.36
N LEU A 32 8.69 6.50 6.74
CA LEU A 32 7.26 6.76 6.99
C LEU A 32 7.13 7.52 8.32
N THR A 33 6.87 8.82 8.23
CA THR A 33 6.47 9.70 9.33
C THR A 33 4.95 9.80 9.41
N GLU A 34 4.42 10.37 10.50
CA GLU A 34 2.99 10.64 10.65
C GLU A 34 2.48 11.56 9.53
N ASP A 35 3.20 12.65 9.23
CA ASP A 35 2.86 13.57 8.13
C ASP A 35 2.75 12.84 6.77
N SER A 36 3.70 11.95 6.48
CA SER A 36 3.67 11.17 5.23
C SER A 36 2.53 10.15 5.24
N ALA A 37 2.23 9.54 6.38
CA ALA A 37 1.11 8.62 6.53
C ALA A 37 -0.22 9.36 6.32
N GLU A 38 -0.40 10.54 6.92
CA GLU A 38 -1.58 11.39 6.71
C GLU A 38 -1.74 11.77 5.23
N ALA A 39 -0.66 12.20 4.58
CA ALA A 39 -0.68 12.51 3.15
C ALA A 39 -1.09 11.29 2.30
N TYR A 40 -0.61 10.08 2.63
CA TYR A 40 -1.00 8.86 1.93
C TYR A 40 -2.46 8.50 2.17
N LEU A 41 -2.97 8.64 3.40
CA LEU A 41 -4.38 8.41 3.71
C LEU A 41 -5.29 9.34 2.90
N LEU A 42 -4.96 10.64 2.83
CA LEU A 42 -5.71 11.60 2.03
C LEU A 42 -5.66 11.26 0.53
N LYS A 43 -4.52 10.80 0.02
CA LYS A 43 -4.41 10.31 -1.37
C LYS A 43 -5.29 9.07 -1.61
N ILE A 44 -5.29 8.10 -0.69
CA ILE A 44 -6.13 6.89 -0.76
C ILE A 44 -7.61 7.29 -0.80
N GLU A 45 -8.07 8.11 0.14
CA GLU A 45 -9.47 8.55 0.22
C GLU A 45 -9.90 9.28 -1.06
N LYS A 46 -9.08 10.21 -1.54
CA LYS A 46 -9.36 10.97 -2.77
C LYS A 46 -9.44 10.08 -4.01
N LEU A 47 -8.51 9.14 -4.16
CA LEU A 47 -8.46 8.26 -5.35
C LEU A 47 -9.59 7.23 -5.35
N THR A 48 -9.87 6.64 -4.19
CA THR A 48 -10.92 5.62 -4.06
C THR A 48 -12.33 6.18 -4.24
N ALA A 49 -12.53 7.49 -4.00
CA ALA A 49 -13.83 8.15 -4.10
C ALA A 49 -14.95 7.39 -3.37
N GLY A 50 -14.61 6.79 -2.22
CA GLY A 50 -15.53 6.01 -1.40
C GLY A 50 -15.72 4.54 -1.81
N LYS A 51 -15.09 4.07 -2.90
CA LYS A 51 -15.14 2.68 -3.34
C LYS A 51 -14.00 1.86 -2.72
N PRO A 52 -14.30 0.80 -1.92
CA PRO A 52 -13.26 -0.09 -1.41
C PRO A 52 -12.50 -0.81 -2.53
N MET A 53 -11.18 -0.89 -2.41
CA MET A 53 -10.30 -1.52 -3.41
C MET A 53 -9.15 -2.29 -2.75
N PRO A 54 -8.60 -3.33 -3.39
CA PRO A 54 -7.29 -3.86 -3.01
C PRO A 54 -6.20 -2.79 -3.18
N LEU A 55 -5.22 -2.78 -2.27
CA LEU A 55 -4.05 -1.92 -2.33
C LEU A 55 -2.80 -2.75 -2.61
N LEU A 56 -2.18 -2.56 -3.78
CA LEU A 56 -0.90 -3.15 -4.15
C LEU A 56 0.22 -2.15 -3.89
N ILE A 57 1.18 -2.52 -3.03
CA ILE A 57 2.25 -1.65 -2.55
C ILE A 57 3.59 -2.20 -3.04
N ASP A 58 4.21 -1.53 -4.00
CA ASP A 58 5.53 -1.86 -4.50
C ASP A 58 6.60 -1.06 -3.73
N ILE A 59 7.38 -1.79 -2.94
CA ILE A 59 8.53 -1.27 -2.18
C ILE A 59 9.80 -2.04 -2.55
N ARG A 60 9.88 -2.56 -3.77
CA ARG A 60 11.13 -3.12 -4.28
C ARG A 60 12.19 -2.02 -4.31
N ASN A 61 13.37 -2.32 -3.79
CA ASN A 61 14.49 -1.38 -3.62
C ASN A 61 14.30 -0.31 -2.53
N PHE A 62 13.27 -0.41 -1.69
CA PHE A 62 13.13 0.40 -0.50
C PHE A 62 14.23 0.07 0.54
N ILE A 63 14.95 1.11 0.94
CA ILE A 63 16.01 1.20 1.96
C ILE A 63 15.56 2.28 2.95
N GLY A 64 14.47 2.00 3.67
CA GLY A 64 13.84 2.96 4.56
C GLY A 64 13.28 2.31 5.81
N ASN A 65 12.54 3.05 6.64
CA ASN A 65 11.92 2.46 7.82
C ASN A 65 10.58 3.14 8.13
N PHE A 66 9.76 2.52 8.96
CA PHE A 66 8.51 3.12 9.41
C PHE A 66 8.66 3.60 10.85
N SER A 67 8.25 4.83 11.13
CA SER A 67 7.98 5.23 12.50
C SER A 67 6.90 4.30 13.06
N PRO A 68 7.09 3.67 14.24
CA PRO A 68 6.06 2.84 14.86
C PRO A 68 4.74 3.59 15.06
N ILE A 69 4.80 4.89 15.39
CA ILE A 69 3.61 5.73 15.58
C ILE A 69 2.91 5.93 14.24
N ALA A 70 3.65 6.25 13.17
CA ALA A 70 3.08 6.44 11.83
C ALA A 70 2.49 5.14 11.27
N ALA A 71 3.18 4.02 11.46
CA ALA A 71 2.73 2.70 11.04
C ALA A 71 1.42 2.30 11.73
N LYS A 72 1.33 2.53 13.05
CA LYS A 72 0.10 2.32 13.82
C LYS A 72 -1.01 3.27 13.35
N PHE A 73 -0.71 4.56 13.21
CA PHE A 73 -1.65 5.57 12.74
C PHE A 73 -2.26 5.21 11.38
N PHE A 74 -1.43 4.76 10.44
CA PHE A 74 -1.89 4.30 9.13
C PHE A 74 -2.78 3.05 9.25
N ALA A 75 -2.34 2.01 9.97
CA ALA A 75 -3.09 0.76 10.10
C ALA A 75 -4.43 0.94 10.83
N ASP A 76 -4.48 1.82 11.84
CA ASP A 76 -5.69 2.07 12.62
C ASP A 76 -6.67 3.02 11.95
N SER A 77 -6.25 3.72 10.89
CA SER A 77 -7.05 4.72 10.19
C SER A 77 -8.36 4.14 9.65
N LEU A 78 -9.45 4.88 9.86
CA LEU A 78 -10.76 4.57 9.28
C LEU A 78 -10.73 4.58 7.75
N ILE A 79 -9.84 5.38 7.14
CA ILE A 79 -9.67 5.40 5.68
C ILE A 79 -9.18 4.04 5.19
N VAL A 80 -8.15 3.47 5.83
CA VAL A 80 -7.65 2.14 5.48
C VAL A 80 -8.72 1.08 5.75
N LYS A 81 -9.32 1.10 6.94
CA LYS A 81 -10.32 0.10 7.33
C LYS A 81 -11.58 0.11 6.45
N LYS A 82 -11.94 1.25 5.85
CA LYS A 82 -13.11 1.37 4.98
C LYS A 82 -12.79 1.15 3.50
N PHE A 83 -11.66 1.66 3.01
CA PHE A 83 -11.41 1.75 1.58
C PHE A 83 -10.34 0.78 1.07
N VAL A 84 -9.63 0.08 1.96
CA VAL A 84 -8.61 -0.91 1.59
C VAL A 84 -9.10 -2.31 1.96
N ILE A 85 -9.41 -3.12 0.95
CA ILE A 85 -9.87 -4.50 1.13
C ILE A 85 -8.72 -5.39 1.61
N THR A 86 -7.54 -5.21 1.01
CA THR A 86 -6.33 -5.98 1.30
C THR A 86 -5.09 -5.16 0.98
N GLN A 87 -3.95 -5.49 1.58
CA GLN A 87 -2.66 -4.90 1.29
C GLN A 87 -1.72 -5.99 0.74
N ALA A 88 -1.32 -5.86 -0.52
CA ALA A 88 -0.39 -6.76 -1.20
C ALA A 88 0.97 -6.07 -1.37
N PHE A 89 1.96 -6.44 -0.57
CA PHE A 89 3.30 -5.86 -0.65
C PHE A 89 4.19 -6.64 -1.62
N VAL A 90 4.76 -5.96 -2.60
CA VAL A 90 5.80 -6.51 -3.48
C VAL A 90 7.17 -6.08 -2.94
N ILE A 91 8.00 -7.06 -2.59
CA ILE A 91 9.31 -6.84 -1.95
C ILE A 91 10.40 -7.68 -2.63
N ASN A 92 11.65 -7.19 -2.58
CA ASN A 92 12.81 -7.92 -3.10
C ASN A 92 14.01 -7.97 -2.13
N THR A 93 13.88 -7.42 -0.91
CA THR A 93 14.97 -7.40 0.09
C THR A 93 14.54 -8.05 1.41
N LEU A 94 15.50 -8.62 2.13
CA LEU A 94 15.29 -9.14 3.48
C LEU A 94 14.86 -8.02 4.44
N HIS A 95 15.41 -6.82 4.29
CA HIS A 95 15.06 -5.64 5.07
C HIS A 95 13.56 -5.33 4.97
N SER A 96 13.03 -5.17 3.75
CA SER A 96 11.61 -4.93 3.53
C SER A 96 10.75 -6.09 4.04
N LYS A 97 11.21 -7.34 3.92
CA LYS A 97 10.51 -8.51 4.48
C LYS A 97 10.34 -8.42 5.99
N LEU A 98 11.40 -8.06 6.72
CA LEU A 98 11.38 -7.91 8.17
C LEU A 98 10.52 -6.71 8.60
N LEU A 99 10.62 -5.60 7.87
CA LEU A 99 9.82 -4.40 8.13
C LEU A 99 8.32 -4.67 7.98
N ILE A 100 7.89 -5.22 6.84
CA ILE A 100 6.48 -5.52 6.59
C ILE A 100 5.98 -6.65 7.51
N GLY A 101 6.81 -7.63 7.81
CA GLY A 101 6.49 -8.66 8.81
C GLY A 101 6.21 -8.07 10.19
N SER A 102 7.03 -7.11 10.62
CA SER A 102 6.82 -6.39 11.88
C SER A 102 5.55 -5.54 11.85
N TYR A 103 5.33 -4.79 10.78
CA TYR A 103 4.10 -4.00 10.58
C TYR A 103 2.83 -4.87 10.65
N LYS A 104 2.80 -5.98 9.92
CA LYS A 104 1.69 -6.94 9.94
C LYS A 104 1.42 -7.47 11.35
N ARG A 105 2.47 -7.86 12.07
CA ARG A 105 2.36 -8.45 13.40
C ARG A 105 1.91 -7.43 14.47
N LEU A 106 2.43 -6.22 14.41
CA LEU A 106 2.26 -5.23 15.48
C LEU A 106 1.03 -4.34 15.30
N PHE A 107 0.67 -4.03 14.05
CA PHE A 107 -0.31 -2.96 13.78
C PHE A 107 -1.47 -3.41 12.88
N ALA A 108 -1.21 -4.28 11.90
CA ALA A 108 -2.20 -4.63 10.88
C ALA A 108 -2.78 -6.05 11.07
N GLN A 109 -3.15 -6.41 12.31
CA GLN A 109 -3.62 -7.77 12.65
C GLN A 109 -4.98 -8.11 12.03
N ASP A 110 -5.88 -7.13 11.96
CA ASP A 110 -7.23 -7.29 11.38
C ASP A 110 -7.25 -7.09 9.86
N ALA A 111 -6.13 -6.64 9.27
CA ALA A 111 -6.05 -6.38 7.84
C ALA A 111 -5.53 -7.62 7.11
N LEU A 112 -6.10 -7.89 5.93
CA LEU A 112 -5.56 -8.91 5.03
C LEU A 112 -4.27 -8.38 4.39
N VAL A 113 -3.14 -8.59 5.05
CA VAL A 113 -1.80 -8.19 4.58
C VAL A 113 -1.03 -9.41 4.07
N GLN A 114 -0.54 -9.36 2.83
CA GLN A 114 0.27 -10.41 2.24
C GLN A 114 1.49 -9.85 1.49
N VAL A 115 2.54 -10.66 1.41
CA VAL A 115 3.85 -10.28 0.89
C VAL A 115 4.21 -11.19 -0.28
N PHE A 116 4.70 -10.60 -1.37
CA PHE A 116 4.98 -11.26 -2.64
C PHE A 116 6.37 -10.87 -3.15
N ALA A 117 6.98 -11.76 -3.94
CA ALA A 117 8.29 -11.51 -4.57
C ALA A 117 8.15 -10.80 -5.94
N ASP A 118 6.99 -10.92 -6.58
CA ASP A 118 6.70 -10.40 -7.91
C ASP A 118 5.31 -9.76 -7.96
N THR A 119 5.15 -8.86 -8.92
CA THR A 119 3.92 -8.09 -9.12
C THR A 119 2.78 -8.95 -9.66
N GLU A 120 3.06 -9.99 -10.45
CA GLU A 120 2.05 -10.85 -11.07
C GLU A 120 1.24 -11.60 -10.02
N THR A 121 1.92 -12.24 -9.07
CA THR A 121 1.28 -12.99 -7.99
C THR A 121 0.54 -12.06 -7.03
N ALA A 122 1.10 -10.88 -6.74
CA ALA A 122 0.44 -9.86 -5.94
C ALA A 122 -0.86 -9.37 -6.61
N LEU A 123 -0.82 -9.17 -7.93
CA LEU A 123 -1.98 -8.74 -8.71
C LEU A 123 -3.07 -9.83 -8.72
N ALA A 124 -2.70 -11.10 -8.92
CA ALA A 124 -3.63 -12.22 -8.88
C ALA A 124 -4.38 -12.29 -7.53
N PHE A 125 -3.67 -12.07 -6.42
CA PHE A 125 -4.23 -11.99 -5.08
C PHE A 125 -5.15 -10.77 -4.88
N CYS A 126 -4.80 -9.60 -5.41
CA CYS A 126 -5.68 -8.44 -5.40
C CYS A 126 -6.98 -8.71 -6.18
N GLU A 127 -6.89 -9.32 -7.36
CA GLU A 127 -8.04 -9.69 -8.19
C GLU A 127 -8.95 -10.71 -7.48
N GLU A 128 -8.37 -11.69 -6.79
CA GLU A 128 -9.13 -12.64 -5.96
C GLU A 128 -9.84 -11.94 -4.79
N SER A 129 -9.12 -11.08 -4.07
CA SER A 129 -9.68 -10.33 -2.94
C SER A 129 -10.83 -9.42 -3.38
N LYS A 130 -10.71 -8.78 -4.54
CA LYS A 130 -11.77 -7.98 -5.16
C LYS A 130 -13.01 -8.81 -5.49
N ARG A 131 -12.82 -10.03 -6.03
CA ARG A 131 -13.95 -10.95 -6.29
C ARG A 131 -14.64 -11.35 -5.00
N ASN A 132 -13.89 -11.75 -3.97
CA ASN A 132 -14.44 -12.23 -2.71
C ASN A 132 -15.17 -11.13 -1.90
N PHE A 133 -14.78 -9.86 -2.05
CA PHE A 133 -15.45 -8.74 -1.40
C PHE A 133 -16.79 -8.35 -2.06
N ASN A 134 -16.93 -8.60 -3.37
CA ASN A 134 -18.13 -8.27 -4.14
C ASN A 134 -19.17 -9.42 -4.17
N VAL A 135 -18.92 -10.50 -3.44
CA VAL A 135 -19.86 -11.62 -3.21
C VAL A 135 -20.62 -11.35 -1.92
#